data_AF-A0A099KHX5-F1
#
_entry.id   AF-A0A099KHX5-F1
#
_cell.length_a   1.000
_cell.length_b   1.000
_cell.length_c   1.000
_cell.angle_alpha   90.00
_cell.angle_beta   90.00
_cell.angle_gamma   90.00
#
_symmetry.space_group_name_H-M   'P 1'
#
loop_
_entity.id
_entity.type
_entity.pdbx_description
1 polymer ?
#
loop_
_entity_poly.entity_id
_entity_poly.type
_entity_poly.pdbx_seq_one_letter_code
_entity_poly.pdbx_strand_id
1 'polypeptide(L)'
;MKYIIQLMLLVIMLSISSPVKATAMCSPNDVKLDFVQLADLSDDPIISPAPDPEDYFFIPATNCVLLLGNDQPLPTGHNIGEYQDGLLNGQVWLPSPDSRLSEFNTLFDPFYDSEGPLAQDGSDGYNNILFINSETDLQDLDDTDGNTNKTDPGWVFLGKDDADANKDGEGDGFQYSDTGVGIVNNLIEDPEDENYDNLTGIAIENLLNINFTCIDEGGSFDLGDTVTEGDDIGDERSCTQGSWSLMPDVDIVDKLDELFGEGVFDHLAIIFKTGNVCHPASVEGEEVKGKKDCIDEFSGPQFSIYDFNFADIFNSFPGGDAEEALQSPYNLGGRFDLFNTFHGHGISHISVLARDPASIITEMPEPKSTMLTLFALGLFVLRYKSTHVSNKV
;
A
#
# COMPACT_ATOMS: atom_id res chain seq x y z
N MET A 1 -36.88 49.73 16.27
CA MET A 1 -36.19 49.75 14.96
C MET A 1 -34.73 49.32 15.04
N LYS A 2 -33.88 49.90 15.91
CA LYS A 2 -32.44 49.54 16.00
C LYS A 2 -32.15 48.04 16.18
N TYR A 3 -32.90 47.37 17.07
CA TYR A 3 -32.73 45.93 17.33
C TYR A 3 -33.20 45.01 16.19
N ILE A 4 -34.18 45.45 15.38
CA ILE A 4 -34.69 44.68 14.24
C ILE A 4 -33.68 44.72 13.09
N ILE A 5 -33.04 45.88 12.86
CA ILE A 5 -31.98 46.03 11.85
C ILE A 5 -30.74 45.19 12.25
N GLN A 6 -30.37 45.15 13.53
CA GLN A 6 -29.29 44.30 14.02
C GLN A 6 -29.59 42.80 13.85
N LEU A 7 -30.81 42.36 14.13
CA LEU A 7 -31.22 40.96 13.94
C LEU A 7 -31.20 40.57 12.46
N MET A 8 -31.69 41.43 11.56
CA MET A 8 -31.64 41.18 10.12
C MET A 8 -30.21 41.10 9.58
N LEU A 9 -29.30 41.97 10.05
CA LEU A 9 -27.88 41.91 9.65
C LEU A 9 -27.19 40.63 10.14
N LEU A 10 -27.54 40.14 11.34
CA LEU A 10 -27.00 38.88 11.86
C LEU A 10 -27.48 37.67 11.06
N VAL A 11 -28.77 37.64 10.69
CA VAL A 11 -29.34 36.57 9.86
C VAL A 11 -28.74 36.58 8.45
N ILE A 12 -28.52 37.76 7.87
CA ILE A 12 -27.86 37.90 6.56
C ILE A 12 -26.41 37.39 6.63
N MET A 13 -25.66 37.75 7.68
CA MET A 13 -24.29 37.25 7.90
C MET A 13 -24.24 35.73 8.08
N LEU A 14 -25.21 35.14 8.79
CA LEU A 14 -25.32 33.68 8.98
C LEU A 14 -25.76 32.94 7.71
N SER A 15 -26.46 33.59 6.78
CA SER A 15 -26.88 32.99 5.51
C SER A 15 -25.82 33.06 4.40
N ILE A 16 -24.68 33.75 4.62
CA ILE A 16 -23.58 33.86 3.65
C ILE A 16 -22.36 33.02 4.09
N SER A 17 -22.44 32.26 5.19
CA SER A 17 -21.41 31.26 5.50
C SER A 17 -21.60 30.04 4.59
N SER A 18 -21.16 30.15 3.34
CA SER A 18 -20.85 28.97 2.54
C SER A 18 -19.81 28.15 3.31
N PRO A 19 -19.93 26.81 3.38
CA PRO A 19 -18.82 26.00 3.87
C PRO A 19 -17.61 26.32 2.98
N VAL A 20 -16.54 26.81 3.60
CA VAL A 20 -15.24 26.96 2.95
C VAL A 20 -14.88 25.56 2.43
N LYS A 21 -14.72 25.42 1.11
CA LYS A 21 -14.32 24.14 0.52
C LYS A 21 -12.96 23.78 1.12
N ALA A 22 -12.97 22.69 1.88
CA ALA A 22 -11.80 22.08 2.47
C ALA A 22 -10.74 21.83 1.39
N THR A 23 -9.47 21.94 1.78
CA THR A 23 -8.34 21.37 1.06
C THR A 23 -8.74 20.00 0.54
N ALA A 24 -8.58 19.75 -0.76
CA ALA A 24 -8.98 18.48 -1.34
C ALA A 24 -8.16 17.38 -0.64
N MET A 25 -8.80 16.69 0.31
CA MET A 25 -8.31 15.40 0.76
C MET A 25 -8.34 14.48 -0.45
N CYS A 26 -7.39 13.55 -0.54
CA CYS A 26 -7.56 12.42 -1.46
C CYS A 26 -8.93 11.75 -1.20
N SER A 27 -9.52 11.20 -2.23
CA SER A 27 -10.74 10.41 -2.12
C SER A 27 -10.43 8.98 -2.55
N PRO A 28 -10.88 7.94 -1.85
CA PRO A 28 -10.61 6.57 -2.28
C PRO A 28 -11.20 6.23 -3.66
N ASN A 29 -12.10 7.05 -4.21
CA ASN A 29 -12.59 6.91 -5.59
C ASN A 29 -11.63 7.46 -6.65
N ASP A 30 -10.58 8.18 -6.25
CA ASP A 30 -9.61 8.78 -7.16
C ASP A 30 -8.73 7.68 -7.78
N VAL A 31 -8.58 6.53 -7.12
CA VAL A 31 -7.88 5.34 -7.63
C VAL A 31 -8.77 4.13 -7.44
N LYS A 32 -8.94 3.35 -8.51
CA LYS A 32 -9.92 2.28 -8.60
C LYS A 32 -9.25 1.01 -9.11
N LEU A 33 -9.79 -0.11 -8.65
CA LEU A 33 -9.55 -1.46 -9.15
C LEU A 33 -10.72 -1.83 -10.06
N ASP A 34 -10.44 -1.99 -11.35
CA ASP A 34 -11.45 -2.32 -12.37
C ASP A 34 -11.44 -3.82 -12.71
N PHE A 35 -10.34 -4.53 -12.47
CA PHE A 35 -10.27 -5.97 -12.66
C PHE A 35 -9.38 -6.69 -11.65
N VAL A 36 -9.80 -7.93 -11.33
CA VAL A 36 -9.06 -8.92 -10.54
C VAL A 36 -9.27 -10.26 -11.22
N GLN A 37 -8.19 -10.93 -11.59
CA GLN A 37 -8.22 -12.22 -12.27
C GLN A 37 -7.08 -13.10 -11.76
N LEU A 38 -7.29 -14.41 -11.60
CA LEU A 38 -6.20 -15.33 -11.27
C LEU A 38 -5.08 -15.26 -12.32
N ALA A 39 -3.83 -15.28 -11.87
CA ALA A 39 -2.67 -15.12 -12.75
C ALA A 39 -2.52 -16.26 -13.75
N ASP A 40 -2.95 -17.47 -13.39
CA ASP A 40 -2.89 -18.65 -14.25
C ASP A 40 -3.95 -18.66 -15.38
N LEU A 41 -4.83 -17.65 -15.40
CA LEU A 41 -5.93 -17.48 -16.34
C LEU A 41 -6.88 -18.69 -16.40
N SER A 42 -6.89 -19.52 -15.36
CA SER A 42 -7.73 -20.73 -15.30
C SER A 42 -9.21 -20.39 -15.15
N ASP A 43 -9.51 -19.23 -14.56
CA ASP A 43 -10.85 -18.77 -14.27
C ASP A 43 -11.21 -17.44 -14.95
N ASP A 44 -12.52 -17.21 -15.04
CA ASP A 44 -13.09 -15.91 -15.41
C ASP A 44 -12.67 -14.85 -14.37
N PRO A 45 -12.47 -13.59 -14.77
CA PRO A 45 -12.12 -12.52 -13.84
C PRO A 45 -13.18 -12.38 -12.74
N ILE A 46 -12.73 -12.34 -11.48
CA ILE A 46 -13.56 -12.11 -10.28
C ILE A 46 -14.27 -10.76 -10.41
N ILE A 47 -13.51 -9.76 -10.85
CA ILE A 47 -14.02 -8.44 -11.20
C ILE A 47 -13.77 -8.26 -12.70
N SER A 48 -14.86 -8.12 -13.46
CA SER A 48 -14.79 -7.83 -14.89
C SER A 48 -15.34 -6.43 -15.17
N PRO A 49 -14.64 -5.61 -15.96
CA PRO A 49 -15.21 -4.35 -16.43
C PRO A 49 -16.47 -4.67 -17.22
N ALA A 50 -17.60 -4.11 -16.77
CA ALA A 50 -18.87 -4.36 -17.43
C ALA A 50 -18.78 -3.93 -18.91
N PRO A 51 -19.40 -4.70 -19.84
CA PRO A 51 -19.42 -4.35 -21.25
C PRO A 51 -20.22 -3.07 -21.54
N ASP A 52 -21.03 -2.60 -20.57
CA ASP A 52 -21.77 -1.36 -20.64
C ASP A 52 -21.02 -0.25 -19.88
N PRO A 53 -20.64 0.87 -20.54
CA PRO A 53 -19.99 2.00 -19.88
C PRO A 53 -20.83 2.65 -18.77
N GLU A 54 -22.15 2.43 -18.72
CA GLU A 54 -23.01 2.94 -17.64
C GLU A 54 -23.07 2.03 -16.40
N ASP A 55 -22.59 0.78 -16.49
CA ASP A 55 -22.66 -0.22 -15.40
C ASP A 55 -21.26 -0.70 -14.97
N TYR A 56 -20.26 0.18 -15.11
CA TYR A 56 -18.87 -0.12 -14.77
C TYR A 56 -18.75 -0.40 -13.27
N PHE A 57 -18.66 -1.67 -12.91
CA PHE A 57 -18.33 -2.09 -11.55
C PHE A 57 -16.84 -1.88 -11.33
N PHE A 58 -16.51 -1.09 -10.31
CA PHE A 58 -15.14 -0.85 -9.86
C PHE A 58 -15.12 -0.86 -8.35
N ILE A 59 -13.95 -1.14 -7.78
CA ILE A 59 -13.72 -1.08 -6.35
C ILE A 59 -12.81 0.12 -6.07
N PRO A 60 -13.25 1.12 -5.28
CA PRO A 60 -12.38 2.20 -4.86
C PRO A 60 -11.25 1.66 -3.98
N ALA A 61 -10.15 2.41 -3.83
CA ALA A 61 -9.17 2.11 -2.80
C ALA A 61 -9.86 1.95 -1.43
N THR A 62 -9.30 1.10 -0.56
CA THR A 62 -9.81 0.92 0.80
C THR A 62 -9.59 2.19 1.61
N ASN A 63 -8.43 2.82 1.44
CA ASN A 63 -8.07 4.03 2.18
C ASN A 63 -7.14 4.91 1.36
N CYS A 64 -6.98 6.18 1.77
CA CYS A 64 -6.01 7.07 1.17
C CYS A 64 -5.49 8.13 2.16
N VAL A 65 -4.30 8.67 1.89
CA VAL A 65 -3.79 9.87 2.58
C VAL A 65 -3.07 10.80 1.60
N LEU A 66 -3.19 12.11 1.82
CA LEU A 66 -2.42 13.15 1.14
C LEU A 66 -1.38 13.74 2.10
N LEU A 67 -0.13 13.82 1.67
CA LEU A 67 1.03 14.23 2.46
C LEU A 67 1.84 15.30 1.70
N LEU A 68 2.54 16.15 2.46
CA LEU A 68 3.45 17.14 1.89
C LEU A 68 4.84 16.54 1.62
N GLY A 69 5.46 16.98 0.54
CA GLY A 69 6.83 16.66 0.16
C GLY A 69 6.95 15.49 -0.82
N ASN A 70 7.96 14.63 -0.61
CA ASN A 70 8.24 13.43 -1.39
C ASN A 70 7.88 12.15 -0.63
N ASP A 71 7.67 11.07 -1.36
CA ASP A 71 7.50 9.70 -0.89
C ASP A 71 8.84 9.10 -0.39
N GLN A 72 9.38 9.67 0.69
CA GLN A 72 10.70 9.32 1.25
C GLN A 72 10.59 9.10 2.77
N PRO A 73 11.54 8.36 3.37
CA PRO A 73 12.64 7.64 2.72
C PRO A 73 12.17 6.38 1.97
N LEU A 74 12.93 6.01 0.94
CA LEU A 74 12.82 4.68 0.32
C LEU A 74 13.65 3.67 1.12
N PRO A 75 13.31 2.37 1.04
CA PRO A 75 14.13 1.29 1.60
C PRO A 75 15.59 1.38 1.18
N THR A 76 16.51 1.00 2.06
CA THR A 76 17.95 1.05 1.76
C THR A 76 18.68 -0.23 2.14
N GLY A 77 19.19 -0.93 1.13
CA GLY A 77 20.02 -2.13 1.28
C GLY A 77 19.20 -3.40 1.50
N HIS A 78 18.21 -3.32 2.38
CA HIS A 78 17.17 -4.32 2.57
C HIS A 78 15.85 -3.73 2.05
N ASN A 79 14.96 -4.57 1.56
CA ASN A 79 13.64 -4.18 1.06
C ASN A 79 12.70 -5.36 1.27
N ILE A 80 12.62 -5.75 2.53
CA ILE A 80 11.85 -6.88 3.03
C ILE A 80 11.01 -6.41 4.22
N GLY A 81 10.49 -5.18 4.13
CA GLY A 81 9.57 -4.56 5.09
C GLY A 81 10.01 -4.56 6.56
N GLU A 82 11.31 -4.53 6.80
CA GLU A 82 11.86 -4.39 8.15
C GLU A 82 11.44 -3.06 8.78
N TYR A 83 11.33 -3.03 10.10
CA TYR A 83 11.06 -1.78 10.81
C TYR A 83 12.14 -0.72 10.49
N GLN A 84 11.69 0.50 10.19
CA GLN A 84 12.51 1.62 9.72
C GLN A 84 13.17 1.41 8.35
N ASP A 85 12.66 0.49 7.54
CA ASP A 85 13.07 0.32 6.15
C ASP A 85 12.08 0.97 5.17
N GLY A 86 12.15 2.30 5.08
CA GLY A 86 11.27 3.11 4.23
C GLY A 86 10.07 3.73 4.95
N LEU A 87 9.38 4.62 4.24
CA LEU A 87 8.31 5.48 4.75
C LEU A 87 7.17 4.71 5.42
N LEU A 88 6.66 3.65 4.78
CA LEU A 88 5.53 2.88 5.29
C LEU A 88 5.91 1.88 6.39
N ASN A 89 7.21 1.70 6.65
CA ASN A 89 7.74 0.85 7.72
C ASN A 89 8.20 1.67 8.93
N GLY A 90 7.69 2.90 9.09
CA GLY A 90 8.02 3.73 10.25
C GLY A 90 9.36 4.45 10.20
N GLN A 91 10.11 4.39 9.08
CA GLN A 91 11.38 5.12 8.99
C GLN A 91 11.13 6.63 9.10
N VAL A 92 11.89 7.31 9.94
CA VAL A 92 11.77 8.75 10.16
C VAL A 92 12.31 9.52 8.96
N TRP A 93 11.57 10.53 8.51
CA TRP A 93 11.98 11.38 7.41
C TRP A 93 12.46 12.75 7.92
N LEU A 94 13.78 12.98 7.85
CA LEU A 94 14.40 14.20 8.34
C LEU A 94 15.17 14.98 7.26
N PRO A 95 14.83 16.26 7.00
CA PRO A 95 13.60 16.95 7.40
C PRO A 95 12.43 16.59 6.47
N SER A 96 11.27 16.25 7.03
CA SER A 96 10.02 16.19 6.27
C SER A 96 9.28 17.53 6.34
N PRO A 97 8.69 18.01 5.22
CA PRO A 97 7.79 19.16 5.24
C PRO A 97 6.41 18.81 5.84
N ASP A 98 6.08 17.52 6.00
CA ASP A 98 4.88 17.08 6.71
C ASP A 98 5.22 16.79 8.18
N SER A 99 4.58 17.52 9.11
CA SER A 99 4.85 17.36 10.54
C SER A 99 4.47 15.99 11.08
N ARG A 100 3.64 15.22 10.36
CA ARG A 100 3.27 13.85 10.77
C ARG A 100 4.39 12.84 10.51
N LEU A 101 5.37 13.21 9.69
CA LEU A 101 6.51 12.37 9.28
C LEU A 101 7.85 12.90 9.83
N SER A 102 7.83 14.05 10.52
CA SER A 102 9.02 14.79 10.95
C SER A 102 9.22 14.72 12.47
N GLU A 103 10.48 14.62 12.87
CA GLU A 103 10.99 14.10 14.15
C GLU A 103 10.56 12.67 14.48
N PHE A 104 9.29 12.31 14.26
CA PHE A 104 8.75 10.95 14.40
C PHE A 104 7.80 10.63 13.24
N ASN A 105 7.76 9.37 12.79
CA ASN A 105 6.81 8.92 11.78
C ASN A 105 5.49 8.50 12.42
N THR A 106 4.67 9.49 12.80
CA THR A 106 3.45 9.27 13.59
C THR A 106 2.32 8.54 12.85
N LEU A 107 2.47 8.30 11.54
CA LEU A 107 1.45 7.65 10.70
C LEU A 107 1.71 6.18 10.48
N PHE A 108 2.97 5.82 10.25
CA PHE A 108 3.36 4.49 9.80
C PHE A 108 4.29 3.78 10.77
N ASP A 109 4.72 4.43 11.86
CA ASP A 109 5.52 3.78 12.90
C ASP A 109 4.60 2.98 13.85
N PRO A 110 4.65 1.63 13.82
CA PRO A 110 3.84 0.79 14.71
C PRO A 110 4.16 0.98 16.19
N PHE A 111 5.35 1.52 16.51
CA PHE A 111 5.83 1.76 17.86
C PHE A 111 5.70 3.21 18.31
N TYR A 112 5.12 4.09 17.49
CA TYR A 112 4.95 5.49 17.89
C TYR A 112 3.80 5.66 18.88
N ASP A 113 4.08 6.13 20.10
CA ASP A 113 3.06 6.63 21.01
C ASP A 113 3.18 8.15 21.28
N SER A 114 2.16 8.73 21.90
CA SER A 114 2.14 10.17 22.21
C SER A 114 3.09 10.60 23.34
N GLU A 115 3.67 9.65 24.07
CA GLU A 115 4.64 9.83 25.16
C GLU A 115 6.11 9.65 24.69
N GLY A 116 6.34 9.06 23.51
CA GLY A 116 7.63 8.85 22.85
C GLY A 116 7.62 7.62 21.92
N PRO A 117 8.68 7.33 21.13
CA PRO A 117 8.81 6.02 20.51
C PRO A 117 8.89 4.96 21.62
N LEU A 118 7.96 4.00 21.61
CA LEU A 118 7.88 2.91 22.58
C LEU A 118 9.12 2.03 22.49
N ALA A 119 9.39 1.29 23.57
CA ALA A 119 10.50 0.35 23.59
C ALA A 119 10.30 -0.71 22.50
N GLN A 120 11.35 -0.99 21.73
CA GLN A 120 11.45 -2.06 20.72
C GLN A 120 11.31 -3.47 21.32
N ASP A 121 10.79 -3.63 22.54
CA ASP A 121 10.71 -4.91 23.27
C ASP A 121 9.30 -5.52 23.22
N GLY A 122 8.44 -5.04 22.29
CA GLY A 122 7.10 -5.55 22.03
C GLY A 122 6.13 -5.47 23.22
N SER A 123 6.51 -4.81 24.33
CA SER A 123 5.76 -4.89 25.59
C SER A 123 4.57 -3.92 25.68
N ASP A 124 4.55 -2.92 24.81
CA ASP A 124 3.52 -1.88 24.75
C ASP A 124 2.72 -2.04 23.45
N GLY A 125 1.39 -2.17 23.59
CA GLY A 125 0.50 -2.56 22.49
C GLY A 125 0.63 -1.66 21.25
N TYR A 126 0.57 -2.28 20.08
CA TYR A 126 0.68 -1.61 18.79
C TYR A 126 -0.36 -0.51 18.61
N ASN A 127 0.07 0.60 18.00
CA ASN A 127 -0.85 1.67 17.62
C ASN A 127 -1.57 1.32 16.31
N ASN A 128 -2.77 1.89 16.15
CA ASN A 128 -3.45 1.89 14.85
C ASN A 128 -2.64 2.72 13.86
N ILE A 129 -1.80 2.05 13.07
CA ILE A 129 -1.09 2.71 11.98
C ILE A 129 -2.00 2.87 10.78
N LEU A 130 -1.69 3.85 9.94
CA LEU A 130 -2.44 4.05 8.73
C LEU A 130 -2.25 2.84 7.78
N PHE A 131 -3.35 2.40 7.15
CA PHE A 131 -3.44 1.24 6.26
C PHE A 131 -3.41 -0.13 6.93
N ILE A 132 -3.05 -0.24 8.21
CA ILE A 132 -3.06 -1.53 8.92
C ILE A 132 -4.02 -1.46 10.09
N ASN A 133 -4.96 -2.40 10.15
CA ASN A 133 -5.99 -2.44 11.19
C ASN A 133 -5.39 -2.96 12.51
N SER A 134 -5.77 -2.40 13.67
CA SER A 134 -5.46 -3.01 14.99
C SER A 134 -5.89 -4.47 15.14
N GLU A 135 -6.84 -4.96 14.34
CA GLU A 135 -7.30 -6.36 14.37
C GLU A 135 -6.40 -7.30 13.55
N THR A 136 -5.56 -6.76 12.66
CA THR A 136 -4.47 -7.53 12.05
C THR A 136 -3.29 -7.46 13.02
N ASP A 137 -2.83 -8.61 13.49
CA ASP A 137 -1.62 -8.66 14.33
C ASP A 137 -0.48 -8.02 13.53
N LEU A 138 -0.06 -6.83 13.97
CA LEU A 138 1.21 -6.28 13.55
C LEU A 138 2.29 -7.23 14.03
N GLN A 139 3.22 -7.49 13.13
CA GLN A 139 4.28 -8.45 13.30
C GLN A 139 5.09 -8.24 14.56
N ASP A 140 5.74 -9.32 14.99
CA ASP A 140 6.89 -9.19 15.88
C ASP A 140 8.04 -8.60 15.08
N LEU A 141 8.10 -7.27 15.03
CA LEU A 141 9.16 -6.54 14.34
C LEU A 141 10.49 -6.59 15.12
N ASP A 142 10.52 -7.26 16.27
CA ASP A 142 11.71 -7.49 17.06
C ASP A 142 12.12 -8.97 16.99
N ASP A 143 13.31 -9.25 16.47
CA ASP A 143 13.92 -10.59 16.46
C ASP A 143 14.47 -10.96 17.86
N THR A 144 13.96 -10.36 18.95
CA THR A 144 14.60 -10.50 20.27
C THR A 144 14.14 -11.74 21.04
N ASP A 145 13.04 -12.38 20.65
CA ASP A 145 12.54 -13.59 21.30
C ASP A 145 13.09 -14.90 20.72
N GLY A 146 13.85 -14.82 19.62
CA GLY A 146 14.49 -15.97 18.94
C GLY A 146 13.50 -16.89 18.23
N ASN A 147 12.28 -16.42 17.98
CA ASN A 147 11.23 -17.14 17.29
C ASN A 147 11.22 -16.67 15.82
N THR A 148 12.14 -17.23 15.03
CA THR A 148 12.40 -16.89 13.60
C THR A 148 11.21 -17.08 12.63
N ASN A 149 10.02 -17.40 13.12
CA ASN A 149 8.91 -17.92 12.33
C ASN A 149 7.61 -17.11 12.48
N LYS A 150 7.70 -15.77 12.47
CA LYS A 150 6.53 -14.92 12.29
C LYS A 150 6.88 -13.71 11.41
N THR A 151 6.09 -13.27 10.44
CA THR A 151 5.63 -13.78 9.12
C THR A 151 4.68 -12.73 8.51
N ASP A 152 5.26 -11.60 8.09
CA ASP A 152 4.69 -10.43 7.38
C ASP A 152 5.75 -9.29 7.38
N PRO A 153 6.70 -9.32 6.44
CA PRO A 153 7.68 -8.27 6.24
C PRO A 153 7.02 -6.97 5.77
N GLY A 154 6.41 -6.21 6.69
CA GLY A 154 5.93 -4.83 6.51
C GLY A 154 5.52 -4.46 5.08
N TRP A 155 5.98 -3.32 4.59
CA TRP A 155 5.81 -2.91 3.21
C TRP A 155 7.09 -3.17 2.40
N VAL A 156 6.97 -3.95 1.34
CA VAL A 156 8.02 -4.14 0.34
C VAL A 156 7.81 -3.16 -0.81
N PHE A 157 8.83 -2.36 -1.10
CA PHE A 157 8.85 -1.43 -2.21
C PHE A 157 9.08 -2.19 -3.52
N LEU A 158 8.09 -2.20 -4.41
CA LEU A 158 8.17 -2.93 -5.68
C LEU A 158 8.97 -2.17 -6.74
N GLY A 159 8.92 -0.84 -6.69
CA GLY A 159 9.58 0.04 -7.65
C GLY A 159 8.81 1.33 -7.85
N LYS A 160 9.23 2.08 -8.88
CA LYS A 160 8.65 3.37 -9.23
C LYS A 160 8.73 3.66 -10.72
N ASP A 161 7.84 4.52 -11.20
CA ASP A 161 7.83 5.11 -12.53
C ASP A 161 8.14 6.60 -12.40
N ASP A 162 9.27 7.03 -12.96
CA ASP A 162 9.72 8.43 -12.93
C ASP A 162 9.41 9.07 -14.30
N ALA A 163 8.58 10.11 -14.33
CA ALA A 163 8.28 10.81 -15.59
C ALA A 163 9.50 11.55 -16.19
N ASP A 164 10.58 11.72 -15.43
CA ASP A 164 11.77 12.51 -15.79
C ASP A 164 12.92 11.69 -16.38
N ALA A 165 12.69 10.40 -16.65
CA ALA A 165 13.78 9.47 -16.92
C ALA A 165 14.45 9.66 -18.31
N ASN A 166 13.91 10.56 -19.13
CA ASN A 166 14.41 11.01 -20.43
C ASN A 166 15.68 11.90 -20.43
N LYS A 167 16.70 11.61 -19.60
CA LYS A 167 18.02 12.30 -19.76
C LYS A 167 18.90 11.69 -20.84
N ASP A 168 18.63 10.48 -21.29
CA ASP A 168 19.38 9.78 -22.34
C ASP A 168 18.51 9.29 -23.52
N GLY A 169 17.18 9.45 -23.46
CA GLY A 169 16.28 9.20 -24.59
C GLY A 169 15.87 7.74 -24.78
N GLU A 170 16.16 6.89 -23.80
CA GLU A 170 15.52 5.59 -23.66
C GLU A 170 14.42 5.77 -22.62
N GLY A 171 13.15 5.67 -23.01
CA GLY A 171 12.04 5.70 -22.06
C GLY A 171 12.12 4.46 -21.17
N ASP A 172 12.81 4.58 -20.05
CA ASP A 172 12.85 3.57 -19.01
C ASP A 172 11.51 3.65 -18.29
N GLY A 173 10.64 2.68 -18.59
CA GLY A 173 9.36 2.53 -17.90
C GLY A 173 9.55 2.22 -16.41
N PHE A 174 8.69 1.37 -15.86
CA PHE A 174 8.75 1.07 -14.43
C PHE A 174 10.14 0.57 -13.97
N GLN A 175 10.76 1.31 -13.04
CA GLN A 175 12.04 1.00 -12.41
C GLN A 175 11.79 0.10 -11.19
N TYR A 176 12.01 -1.20 -11.37
CA TYR A 176 11.83 -2.20 -10.31
C TYR A 176 12.89 -2.06 -9.21
N SER A 177 12.49 -2.36 -7.98
CA SER A 177 13.41 -2.51 -6.85
C SER A 177 13.99 -3.93 -6.80
N ASP A 178 14.93 -4.12 -5.89
CA ASP A 178 15.46 -5.42 -5.47
C ASP A 178 15.06 -5.64 -4.01
N THR A 179 14.81 -6.87 -3.59
CA THR A 179 14.51 -7.20 -2.18
C THR A 179 15.72 -7.00 -1.26
N GLY A 180 16.92 -6.88 -1.82
CA GLY A 180 18.17 -6.81 -1.07
C GLY A 180 18.61 -8.15 -0.49
N VAL A 181 19.68 -8.11 0.32
CA VAL A 181 20.38 -9.31 0.84
C VAL A 181 19.59 -10.10 1.89
N GLY A 182 18.50 -9.54 2.40
CA GLY A 182 17.73 -10.12 3.51
C GLY A 182 17.16 -11.51 3.21
N ILE A 183 16.83 -11.80 1.95
CA ILE A 183 16.22 -13.09 1.57
C ILE A 183 17.24 -14.23 1.54
N VAL A 184 18.42 -14.01 0.96
CA VAL A 184 19.32 -15.13 0.65
C VAL A 184 20.17 -15.55 1.85
N ASN A 185 20.24 -14.73 2.90
CA ASN A 185 20.94 -15.08 4.14
C ASN A 185 20.26 -16.23 4.90
N ASN A 186 18.96 -16.47 4.73
CA ASN A 186 18.29 -17.64 5.29
C ASN A 186 18.60 -18.93 4.54
N LEU A 187 19.05 -18.83 3.28
CA LEU A 187 19.49 -19.97 2.47
C LEU A 187 20.98 -20.30 2.65
N ILE A 188 21.78 -19.38 3.21
CA ILE A 188 23.20 -19.58 3.50
C ILE A 188 23.45 -19.50 5.01
N GLU A 189 23.47 -20.66 5.66
CA GLU A 189 23.72 -20.79 7.11
C GLU A 189 25.14 -20.34 7.55
N ASP A 190 26.06 -20.07 6.61
CA ASP A 190 27.47 -19.75 6.90
C ASP A 190 27.83 -18.30 6.51
N PRO A 191 27.95 -17.38 7.48
CA PRO A 191 28.40 -16.00 7.23
C PRO A 191 29.87 -15.90 6.81
N GLU A 192 30.63 -17.01 6.77
CA GLU A 192 31.97 -17.06 6.18
C GLU A 192 31.97 -17.50 4.69
N ASP A 193 30.80 -17.76 4.07
CA ASP A 193 30.72 -18.07 2.64
C ASP A 193 31.21 -16.87 1.82
N GLU A 194 32.18 -17.11 0.92
CA GLU A 194 32.74 -16.08 0.03
C GLU A 194 31.70 -15.44 -0.89
N ASN A 195 30.50 -16.05 -1.00
CA ASN A 195 29.37 -15.52 -1.75
C ASN A 195 28.36 -14.73 -0.90
N TYR A 196 28.51 -14.66 0.42
CA TYR A 196 27.60 -13.91 1.31
C TYR A 196 27.48 -12.43 0.88
N ASP A 197 28.62 -11.80 0.54
CA ASP A 197 28.66 -10.42 0.03
C ASP A 197 28.22 -10.29 -1.46
N ASN A 198 28.05 -11.41 -2.18
CA ASN A 198 27.61 -11.45 -3.58
C ASN A 198 26.13 -11.86 -3.72
N LEU A 199 25.42 -12.01 -2.61
CA LEU A 199 23.99 -12.24 -2.62
C LEU A 199 23.30 -10.98 -3.15
N THR A 200 22.95 -10.96 -4.43
CA THR A 200 21.99 -10.01 -4.96
C THR A 200 20.61 -10.51 -4.54
N GLY A 201 19.74 -9.66 -4.01
CA GLY A 201 18.38 -10.08 -3.69
C GLY A 201 17.61 -10.51 -4.93
N ILE A 202 16.34 -10.81 -4.74
CA ILE A 202 15.47 -11.18 -5.84
C ILE A 202 15.07 -9.87 -6.55
N ALA A 203 15.48 -9.74 -7.80
CA ALA A 203 15.05 -8.61 -8.62
C ALA A 203 13.55 -8.72 -8.93
N ILE A 204 12.78 -7.71 -8.50
CA ILE A 204 11.30 -7.73 -8.54
C ILE A 204 10.77 -7.79 -9.98
N GLU A 205 11.53 -7.27 -10.95
CA GLU A 205 11.24 -7.37 -12.38
C GLU A 205 11.09 -8.81 -12.90
N ASN A 206 11.65 -9.79 -12.19
CA ASN A 206 11.55 -11.22 -12.54
C ASN A 206 10.36 -11.92 -11.86
N LEU A 207 9.57 -11.19 -11.07
CA LEU A 207 8.47 -11.73 -10.28
C LEU A 207 7.12 -11.22 -10.76
N LEU A 208 7.06 -9.98 -11.24
CA LEU A 208 5.83 -9.33 -11.63
C LEU A 208 6.10 -8.23 -12.66
N ASN A 209 5.05 -7.90 -13.41
CA ASN A 209 5.05 -6.79 -14.35
C ASN A 209 4.09 -5.69 -13.86
N ILE A 210 4.59 -4.48 -13.73
CA ILE A 210 3.82 -3.28 -13.41
C ILE A 210 3.85 -2.34 -14.60
N ASN A 211 2.68 -1.83 -14.96
CA ASN A 211 2.54 -0.86 -16.03
C ASN A 211 1.60 0.27 -15.61
N PHE A 212 1.99 1.49 -15.95
CA PHE A 212 1.17 2.69 -15.83
C PHE A 212 0.99 3.32 -17.19
N THR A 213 -0.18 3.92 -17.40
CA THR A 213 -0.47 4.59 -18.66
C THR A 213 -1.30 5.82 -18.39
N CYS A 214 -0.87 6.96 -18.90
CA CYS A 214 -1.58 8.22 -18.80
C CYS A 214 -2.62 8.34 -19.92
N ILE A 215 -3.75 8.96 -19.61
CA ILE A 215 -4.83 9.19 -20.56
C ILE A 215 -5.15 10.68 -20.57
N ASP A 216 -5.19 11.28 -21.75
CA ASP A 216 -5.67 12.65 -21.98
C ASP A 216 -6.73 12.69 -23.10
N GLU A 217 -7.22 13.89 -23.44
CA GLU A 217 -8.17 14.07 -24.55
C GLU A 217 -7.60 13.63 -25.92
N GLY A 218 -6.27 13.54 -26.05
CA GLY A 218 -5.54 13.13 -27.25
C GLY A 218 -5.24 11.64 -27.33
N GLY A 219 -5.46 10.87 -26.27
CA GLY A 219 -5.28 9.42 -26.22
C GLY A 219 -4.45 8.95 -25.03
N SER A 220 -3.82 7.79 -25.22
CA SER A 220 -3.02 7.09 -24.21
C SER A 220 -1.53 7.38 -24.44
N PHE A 221 -0.78 7.69 -23.40
CA PHE A 221 0.68 7.89 -23.45
C PHE A 221 1.35 7.40 -22.17
N ASP A 222 2.64 7.05 -22.23
CA ASP A 222 3.39 6.58 -21.06
C ASP A 222 3.92 7.75 -20.23
N LEU A 223 4.16 7.53 -18.94
CA LEU A 223 4.80 8.54 -18.10
C LEU A 223 6.19 8.86 -18.67
N GLY A 224 6.47 10.15 -18.86
CA GLY A 224 7.74 10.60 -19.41
C GLY A 224 7.88 10.56 -20.93
N ASP A 225 6.85 10.18 -21.69
CA ASP A 225 6.87 10.37 -23.15
C ASP A 225 6.97 11.87 -23.47
N THR A 226 8.16 12.30 -23.87
CA THR A 226 8.42 13.69 -24.24
C THR A 226 7.80 13.90 -25.61
N VAL A 227 6.67 14.60 -25.65
CA VAL A 227 6.07 15.03 -26.91
C VAL A 227 7.13 15.84 -27.66
N THR A 228 7.72 15.21 -28.68
CA THR A 228 8.82 15.78 -29.44
C THR A 228 8.51 17.21 -29.88
N GLU A 229 9.43 18.13 -29.62
CA GLU A 229 9.36 19.53 -30.04
C GLU A 229 9.01 19.63 -31.54
N GLY A 230 7.74 19.91 -31.86
CA GLY A 230 7.27 19.94 -33.23
C GLY A 230 5.75 19.82 -33.40
N ASP A 231 5.04 19.31 -32.39
CA ASP A 231 3.58 19.36 -32.37
C ASP A 231 3.13 20.65 -31.66
N ASP A 232 2.51 21.58 -32.40
CA ASP A 232 2.02 22.89 -31.95
C ASP A 232 0.85 22.80 -30.94
N ILE A 233 0.68 21.66 -30.26
CA ILE A 233 -0.25 21.50 -29.15
C ILE A 233 0.47 22.03 -27.90
N GLY A 234 0.45 23.36 -27.76
CA GLY A 234 1.14 24.13 -26.72
C GLY A 234 0.60 23.97 -25.30
N ASP A 235 0.13 22.79 -24.91
CA ASP A 235 -0.21 22.46 -23.53
C ASP A 235 0.66 21.28 -23.08
N GLU A 236 1.48 21.52 -22.06
CA GLU A 236 2.24 20.49 -21.35
C GLU A 236 1.25 19.40 -20.92
N ARG A 237 1.29 18.22 -21.58
CA ARG A 237 0.42 17.10 -21.21
C ARG A 237 0.74 16.68 -19.79
N SER A 238 -0.09 17.10 -18.85
CA SER A 238 0.03 16.73 -17.45
C SER A 238 -0.73 15.42 -17.22
N CYS A 239 -0.01 14.34 -16.93
CA CYS A 239 -0.62 13.08 -16.55
C CYS A 239 -1.40 13.27 -15.24
N THR A 240 -2.73 13.39 -15.33
CA THR A 240 -3.61 13.54 -14.16
C THR A 240 -4.57 12.37 -14.05
N GLN A 241 -4.72 11.59 -15.12
CA GLN A 241 -5.60 10.45 -15.23
C GLN A 241 -4.89 9.34 -15.99
N GLY A 242 -5.28 8.10 -15.75
CA GLY A 242 -4.65 6.96 -16.39
C GLY A 242 -5.16 5.61 -15.93
N SER A 243 -4.45 4.58 -16.34
CA SER A 243 -4.64 3.20 -15.94
C SER A 243 -3.37 2.62 -15.32
N TRP A 244 -3.55 1.57 -14.54
CA TRP A 244 -2.47 0.81 -13.94
C TRP A 244 -2.77 -0.69 -14.02
N SER A 245 -1.73 -1.51 -14.05
CA SER A 245 -1.85 -2.96 -13.94
C SER A 245 -0.65 -3.56 -13.22
N LEU A 246 -0.90 -4.62 -12.45
CA LEU A 246 0.10 -5.45 -11.80
C LEU A 246 -0.20 -6.91 -12.15
N MET A 247 0.74 -7.56 -12.82
CA MET A 247 0.62 -8.93 -13.31
C MET A 247 1.76 -9.76 -12.74
N PRO A 248 1.54 -10.48 -11.63
CA PRO A 248 2.56 -11.37 -11.08
C PRO A 248 2.75 -12.61 -11.95
N ASP A 249 3.93 -13.19 -11.88
CA ASP A 249 4.19 -14.51 -12.44
C ASP A 249 3.33 -15.57 -11.73
N VAL A 250 2.93 -16.60 -12.47
CA VAL A 250 2.10 -17.69 -11.94
C VAL A 250 2.80 -18.50 -10.84
N ASP A 251 4.13 -18.47 -10.79
CA ASP A 251 4.97 -19.14 -9.81
C ASP A 251 5.51 -18.17 -8.74
N ILE A 252 4.94 -16.96 -8.64
CA ILE A 252 5.41 -15.96 -7.66
C ILE A 252 5.29 -16.47 -6.22
N VAL A 253 4.23 -17.22 -5.90
CA VAL A 253 4.02 -17.80 -4.56
C VAL A 253 5.17 -18.74 -4.24
N ASP A 254 5.53 -19.66 -5.14
CA ASP A 254 6.64 -20.60 -4.92
C ASP A 254 8.00 -19.89 -4.75
N LYS A 255 8.18 -18.73 -5.40
CA LYS A 255 9.41 -17.92 -5.30
C LYS A 255 9.45 -17.04 -4.05
N LEU A 256 8.28 -16.66 -3.54
CA LEU A 256 8.14 -15.72 -2.43
C LEU A 256 7.65 -16.35 -1.14
N ASP A 257 7.32 -17.64 -1.10
CA ASP A 257 6.86 -18.35 0.10
C ASP A 257 7.82 -18.17 1.30
N GLU A 258 9.12 -18.04 1.04
CA GLU A 258 10.09 -17.77 2.10
C GLU A 258 10.02 -16.33 2.65
N LEU A 259 9.55 -15.37 1.85
CA LEU A 259 9.43 -13.96 2.21
C LEU A 259 8.04 -13.61 2.72
N PHE A 260 7.01 -14.03 1.99
CA PHE A 260 5.61 -13.66 2.15
C PHE A 260 4.75 -14.83 2.70
N GLY A 261 5.38 -15.93 3.10
CA GLY A 261 4.64 -17.12 3.54
C GLY A 261 3.60 -17.60 2.53
N GLU A 262 2.51 -18.16 3.06
CA GLU A 262 1.39 -18.66 2.28
C GLU A 262 0.55 -17.49 1.71
N GLY A 263 0.96 -16.95 0.55
CA GLY A 263 0.19 -15.95 -0.19
C GLY A 263 1.02 -15.10 -1.15
N VAL A 264 0.45 -13.97 -1.60
CA VAL A 264 1.15 -13.03 -2.51
C VAL A 264 1.30 -11.62 -1.91
N PHE A 265 0.19 -10.97 -1.59
CA PHE A 265 0.14 -9.73 -0.79
C PHE A 265 -1.30 -9.47 -0.34
N ASP A 266 -1.50 -8.97 0.88
CA ASP A 266 -2.82 -8.61 1.42
C ASP A 266 -3.13 -7.13 1.26
N HIS A 267 -2.10 -6.30 1.06
CA HIS A 267 -2.23 -4.91 0.67
C HIS A 267 -1.39 -4.53 -0.55
N LEU A 268 -1.93 -3.61 -1.35
CA LEU A 268 -1.21 -2.91 -2.41
C LEU A 268 -1.37 -1.40 -2.22
N ALA A 269 -0.25 -0.72 -2.02
CA ALA A 269 -0.18 0.74 -1.95
C ALA A 269 0.36 1.32 -3.26
N ILE A 270 -0.40 2.22 -3.87
CA ILE A 270 0.04 3.02 -5.01
C ILE A 270 0.22 4.47 -4.54
N ILE A 271 1.43 4.98 -4.65
CA ILE A 271 1.79 6.34 -4.27
C ILE A 271 1.93 7.18 -5.52
N PHE A 272 1.14 8.24 -5.62
CA PHE A 272 1.25 9.20 -6.70
C PHE A 272 1.88 10.47 -6.17
N LYS A 273 2.81 11.04 -6.92
CA LYS A 273 3.51 12.26 -6.54
C LYS A 273 3.45 13.29 -7.64
N THR A 274 3.18 14.52 -7.25
CA THR A 274 3.22 15.68 -8.14
C THR A 274 4.50 16.50 -7.91
N GLY A 275 4.86 17.28 -8.92
CA GLY A 275 5.77 18.41 -8.74
C GLY A 275 5.16 19.47 -7.80
N ASN A 276 5.77 20.66 -7.77
CA ASN A 276 5.32 21.72 -6.87
C ASN A 276 3.87 22.15 -7.17
N VAL A 277 2.99 21.88 -6.21
CA VAL A 277 1.60 22.36 -6.22
C VAL A 277 1.59 23.76 -5.62
N CYS A 278 0.82 24.65 -6.24
CA CYS A 278 0.51 25.94 -5.64
C CYS A 278 -0.98 25.98 -5.35
N HIS A 279 -1.35 26.08 -4.07
CA HIS A 279 -2.76 26.24 -3.72
C HIS A 279 -3.22 27.63 -4.18
N PRO A 280 -4.18 27.72 -5.10
CA PRO A 280 -4.66 29.01 -5.57
C PRO A 280 -5.37 29.71 -4.43
N ALA A 281 -5.15 31.03 -4.35
CA ALA A 281 -5.91 31.87 -3.45
C ALA A 281 -7.38 31.65 -3.74
N SER A 282 -8.16 31.25 -2.73
CA SER A 282 -9.62 31.29 -2.79
C SER A 282 -10.07 32.75 -2.82
N VAL A 283 -9.73 33.46 -3.89
CA VAL A 283 -10.28 34.78 -4.20
C VAL A 283 -11.42 34.53 -5.15
N GLU A 284 -12.62 34.47 -4.59
CA GLU A 284 -13.83 34.60 -5.40
C GLU A 284 -13.76 35.95 -6.14
N GLY A 285 -13.64 35.89 -7.48
CA GLY A 285 -14.17 36.94 -8.34
C GLY A 285 -13.20 37.89 -9.04
N GLU A 286 -11.88 37.76 -8.93
CA GLU A 286 -10.95 38.54 -9.78
C GLU A 286 -9.87 37.65 -10.42
N GLU A 287 -9.88 37.56 -11.75
CA GLU A 287 -8.73 37.08 -12.53
C GLU A 287 -7.52 37.95 -12.20
N VAL A 288 -6.66 37.49 -11.29
CA VAL A 288 -5.36 38.13 -11.09
C VAL A 288 -4.47 37.74 -12.26
N LYS A 289 -4.53 38.55 -13.32
CA LYS A 289 -3.60 38.45 -14.46
C LYS A 289 -2.20 38.86 -14.01
N GLY A 290 -1.34 37.86 -13.86
CA GLY A 290 0.10 38.04 -13.74
C GLY A 290 0.62 37.72 -12.35
N LYS A 291 1.43 36.66 -12.32
CA LYS A 291 2.15 36.07 -11.18
C LYS A 291 1.31 35.09 -10.34
N LYS A 292 1.69 33.81 -10.44
CA LYS A 292 1.32 32.71 -9.53
C LYS A 292 1.81 33.08 -8.11
N ASP A 293 1.13 33.97 -7.42
CA ASP A 293 1.35 34.18 -5.99
C ASP A 293 0.64 33.03 -5.28
N CYS A 294 1.37 31.93 -5.06
CA CYS A 294 0.95 30.84 -4.19
C CYS A 294 0.73 31.48 -2.79
N ILE A 295 -0.49 31.40 -2.23
CA ILE A 295 -0.78 32.16 -1.00
C ILE A 295 -0.19 31.50 0.24
N ASP A 296 0.18 30.23 0.14
CA ASP A 296 0.58 29.45 1.28
C ASP A 296 2.09 29.20 1.31
N GLU A 297 2.61 29.13 2.52
CA GLU A 297 3.98 28.75 2.85
C GLU A 297 4.28 27.28 2.47
N PHE A 298 3.28 26.57 1.90
CA PHE A 298 3.30 25.16 1.52
C PHE A 298 3.30 24.93 0.00
N SER A 299 3.76 25.90 -0.80
CA SER A 299 4.10 25.59 -2.19
C SER A 299 5.22 24.53 -2.19
N GLY A 300 4.91 23.33 -2.66
CA GLY A 300 5.83 22.21 -2.57
C GLY A 300 5.29 20.96 -3.24
N PRO A 301 6.13 19.92 -3.38
CA PRO A 301 5.65 18.66 -3.88
C PRO A 301 4.63 18.07 -2.90
N GLN A 302 3.72 17.28 -3.42
CA GLN A 302 2.73 16.53 -2.66
C GLN A 302 2.72 15.10 -3.16
N PHE A 303 2.32 14.19 -2.28
CA PHE A 303 2.08 12.82 -2.67
C PHE A 303 0.86 12.27 -1.94
N SER A 304 0.16 11.38 -2.63
CA SER A 304 -1.00 10.68 -2.09
C SER A 304 -0.76 9.19 -2.16
N ILE A 305 -1.10 8.48 -1.10
CA ILE A 305 -1.02 7.02 -1.02
C ILE A 305 -2.43 6.48 -1.08
N TYR A 306 -2.67 5.50 -1.94
CA TYR A 306 -3.92 4.75 -2.04
C TYR A 306 -3.64 3.29 -1.72
N ASP A 307 -4.37 2.77 -0.74
CA ASP A 307 -4.22 1.41 -0.25
C ASP A 307 -5.40 0.55 -0.67
N PHE A 308 -5.11 -0.66 -1.18
CA PHE A 308 -6.07 -1.70 -1.45
C PHE A 308 -5.84 -2.84 -0.46
N ASN A 309 -6.70 -2.94 0.56
CA ASN A 309 -6.75 -4.09 1.46
C ASN A 309 -7.55 -5.22 0.80
N PHE A 310 -6.86 -6.24 0.29
CA PHE A 310 -7.48 -7.36 -0.40
C PHE A 310 -8.27 -8.27 0.54
N ALA A 311 -7.94 -8.32 1.83
CA ALA A 311 -8.77 -9.03 2.79
C ALA A 311 -10.17 -8.39 2.90
N ASP A 312 -10.23 -7.06 3.01
CA ASP A 312 -11.51 -6.34 3.01
C ASP A 312 -12.25 -6.48 1.68
N ILE A 313 -11.52 -6.36 0.56
CA ILE A 313 -12.09 -6.46 -0.79
C ILE A 313 -12.69 -7.84 -1.02
N PHE A 314 -11.94 -8.91 -0.78
CA PHE A 314 -12.42 -10.27 -1.03
C PHE A 314 -13.57 -10.66 -0.10
N ASN A 315 -13.51 -10.28 1.17
CA ASN A 315 -14.60 -10.52 2.13
C ASN A 315 -15.86 -9.69 1.83
N SER A 316 -15.76 -8.62 1.04
CA SER A 316 -16.91 -7.82 0.63
C SER A 316 -17.80 -8.51 -0.41
N PHE A 317 -17.28 -9.50 -1.14
CA PHE A 317 -18.04 -10.23 -2.14
C PHE A 317 -19.00 -11.25 -1.50
N PRO A 318 -20.20 -11.46 -2.07
CA PRO A 318 -21.10 -12.50 -1.60
C PRO A 318 -20.47 -13.90 -1.67
N GLY A 319 -20.11 -14.46 -0.51
CA GLY A 319 -19.42 -15.75 -0.41
C GLY A 319 -17.93 -15.69 -0.73
N GLY A 320 -17.34 -14.49 -0.77
CA GLY A 320 -15.90 -14.33 -0.84
C GLY A 320 -15.24 -14.76 0.48
N ASP A 321 -14.04 -15.30 0.35
CA ASP A 321 -13.18 -15.74 1.43
C ASP A 321 -11.77 -15.22 1.15
N ALA A 322 -11.35 -14.21 1.91
CA ALA A 322 -10.01 -13.64 1.75
C ALA A 322 -8.90 -14.66 2.04
N GLU A 323 -9.10 -15.56 3.01
CA GLU A 323 -8.09 -16.56 3.39
C GLU A 323 -7.83 -17.51 2.24
N GLU A 324 -8.87 -17.98 1.55
CA GLU A 324 -8.73 -18.81 0.35
C GLU A 324 -8.20 -18.00 -0.84
N ALA A 325 -8.70 -16.78 -1.04
CA ALA A 325 -8.33 -15.96 -2.18
C ALA A 325 -6.83 -15.61 -2.15
N LEU A 326 -6.30 -15.14 -1.02
CA LEU A 326 -4.92 -14.63 -0.92
C LEU A 326 -3.84 -15.71 -1.11
N GLN A 327 -4.20 -17.00 -1.15
CA GLN A 327 -3.31 -18.12 -1.45
C GLN A 327 -2.91 -18.20 -2.94
N SER A 328 -3.53 -17.40 -3.80
CA SER A 328 -3.30 -17.43 -5.25
C SER A 328 -2.87 -16.06 -5.78
N PRO A 329 -1.98 -16.02 -6.80
CA PRO A 329 -1.62 -14.79 -7.47
C PRO A 329 -2.75 -14.26 -8.34
N TYR A 330 -2.93 -12.93 -8.32
CA TYR A 330 -3.92 -12.24 -9.15
C TYR A 330 -3.27 -11.20 -10.06
N ASN A 331 -3.69 -11.19 -11.32
CA ASN A 331 -3.60 -10.03 -12.19
C ASN A 331 -4.58 -8.97 -11.70
N LEU A 332 -4.05 -7.78 -11.47
CA LEU A 332 -4.78 -6.62 -10.98
C LEU A 332 -4.68 -5.48 -11.98
N GLY A 333 -5.70 -4.63 -12.00
CA GLY A 333 -5.54 -3.32 -12.59
C GLY A 333 -6.79 -2.49 -12.52
N GLY A 334 -6.62 -1.24 -12.93
CA GLY A 334 -7.69 -0.27 -12.87
C GLY A 334 -7.26 1.10 -13.35
N ARG A 335 -7.84 2.13 -12.76
CA ARG A 335 -7.72 3.51 -13.22
C ARG A 335 -7.48 4.48 -12.08
N PHE A 336 -6.92 5.63 -12.42
CA PHE A 336 -6.79 6.76 -11.51
C PHE A 336 -7.25 8.07 -12.18
N ASP A 337 -7.79 8.98 -11.38
CA ASP A 337 -8.12 10.36 -11.71
C ASP A 337 -7.75 11.27 -10.53
N LEU A 338 -6.58 11.87 -10.62
CA LEU A 338 -5.95 12.68 -9.58
C LEU A 338 -6.03 14.18 -9.89
N PHE A 339 -6.83 14.55 -10.90
CA PHE A 339 -7.02 15.95 -11.29
C PHE A 339 -7.47 16.80 -10.09
N ASN A 340 -8.42 16.30 -9.30
CA ASN A 340 -8.90 17.04 -8.12
C ASN A 340 -7.93 16.94 -6.94
N THR A 341 -7.28 15.79 -6.76
CA THR A 341 -6.33 15.49 -5.67
C THR A 341 -5.15 16.46 -5.71
N PHE A 342 -4.57 16.68 -6.90
CA PHE A 342 -3.40 17.55 -7.09
C PHE A 342 -3.75 18.87 -7.78
N HIS A 343 -5.00 19.30 -7.75
CA HIS A 343 -5.42 20.60 -8.30
C HIS A 343 -5.03 20.82 -9.77
N GLY A 344 -5.10 19.76 -10.58
CA GLY A 344 -4.76 19.75 -12.00
C GLY A 344 -3.27 19.66 -12.28
N HIS A 345 -2.42 19.48 -11.27
CA HIS A 345 -1.00 19.24 -11.47
C HIS A 345 -0.74 17.80 -11.90
N GLY A 346 0.15 17.65 -12.87
CA GLY A 346 0.56 16.34 -13.38
C GLY A 346 1.34 15.54 -12.35
N ILE A 347 1.14 14.22 -12.41
CA ILE A 347 1.95 13.22 -11.75
C ILE A 347 3.36 13.29 -12.35
N SER A 348 4.33 13.35 -11.46
CA SER A 348 5.75 13.31 -11.77
C SER A 348 6.36 11.95 -11.50
N HIS A 349 5.84 11.23 -10.50
CA HIS A 349 6.34 9.92 -10.10
C HIS A 349 5.19 9.05 -9.58
N ILE A 350 5.24 7.75 -9.82
CA ILE A 350 4.38 6.75 -9.18
C ILE A 350 5.25 5.71 -8.50
N SER A 351 4.99 5.40 -7.24
CA SER A 351 5.67 4.33 -6.50
C SER A 351 4.67 3.25 -6.13
N VAL A 352 5.11 1.99 -6.09
CA VAL A 352 4.26 0.85 -5.71
C VAL A 352 4.91 0.09 -4.57
N LEU A 353 4.11 -0.22 -3.54
CA LEU A 353 4.50 -1.07 -2.43
C LEU A 353 3.45 -2.16 -2.25
N ALA A 354 3.88 -3.34 -1.85
CA ALA A 354 3.01 -4.43 -1.44
C ALA A 354 3.33 -4.82 0.00
N ARG A 355 2.35 -5.38 0.70
CA ARG A 355 2.54 -5.94 2.04
C ARG A 355 2.08 -7.39 2.05
N ASP A 356 2.78 -8.18 2.83
CA ASP A 356 2.49 -9.60 2.99
C ASP A 356 1.19 -9.83 3.79
N PRO A 357 0.31 -10.79 3.42
CA PRO A 357 -0.65 -11.32 4.37
C PRO A 357 -0.07 -11.61 5.75
N ALA A 358 -0.60 -10.92 6.76
CA ALA A 358 -0.47 -11.37 8.13
C ALA A 358 -0.94 -12.81 8.19
N SER A 359 -0.03 -13.74 8.52
CA SER A 359 -0.37 -15.16 8.63
C SER A 359 -1.63 -15.29 9.47
N ILE A 360 -2.71 -15.73 8.83
CA ILE A 360 -3.89 -16.20 9.55
C ILE A 360 -3.44 -17.55 10.09
N ILE A 361 -2.66 -17.53 11.17
CA ILE A 361 -2.54 -18.70 12.03
C ILE A 361 -3.96 -18.93 12.49
N THR A 362 -4.70 -19.73 11.73
CA THR A 362 -5.76 -20.55 12.26
C THR A 362 -5.06 -21.24 13.41
N GLU A 363 -5.29 -20.76 14.63
CA GLU A 363 -4.85 -21.44 15.83
C GLU A 363 -5.35 -22.86 15.64
N MET A 364 -4.47 -23.76 15.21
CA MET A 364 -4.86 -25.12 14.92
C MET A 364 -5.32 -25.61 16.29
N PRO A 365 -6.63 -25.81 16.53
CA PRO A 365 -7.12 -25.83 17.89
C PRO A 365 -6.37 -26.95 18.58
N GLU A 366 -5.51 -26.60 19.56
CA GLU A 366 -4.66 -27.61 20.18
C GLU A 366 -5.59 -28.76 20.54
N PRO A 367 -5.30 -30.00 20.09
CA PRO A 367 -6.24 -31.10 20.22
C PRO A 367 -6.68 -31.14 21.66
N LYS A 368 -7.94 -30.75 21.91
CA LYS A 368 -8.40 -30.32 23.24
C LYS A 368 -7.80 -31.28 24.25
N SER A 369 -6.99 -30.79 25.18
CA SER A 369 -6.23 -31.63 26.11
C SER A 369 -7.11 -32.68 26.81
N THR A 370 -8.42 -32.41 26.92
CA THR A 370 -9.48 -33.37 27.30
C THR A 370 -9.64 -34.57 26.37
N MET A 371 -9.62 -34.41 25.05
CA MET A 371 -9.67 -35.49 24.05
C MET A 371 -8.40 -36.36 24.09
N LEU A 372 -7.22 -35.75 24.21
CA LEU A 372 -5.96 -36.47 24.43
C LEU A 372 -5.97 -37.25 25.75
N THR A 373 -6.51 -36.65 26.82
CA THR A 373 -6.68 -37.31 28.11
C THR A 373 -7.68 -38.47 28.04
N LEU A 374 -8.80 -38.30 27.34
CA LEU A 374 -9.80 -39.37 27.13
C LEU A 374 -9.24 -40.50 26.28
N PHE A 375 -8.45 -40.18 25.25
CA PHE A 375 -7.76 -41.18 24.43
C PHE A 375 -6.74 -41.96 25.26
N ALA A 376 -5.93 -41.28 26.08
CA ALA A 376 -4.99 -41.91 27.00
C ALA A 376 -5.70 -42.81 28.04
N LEU A 377 -6.82 -42.35 28.61
CA LEU A 377 -7.68 -43.15 29.50
C LEU A 377 -8.26 -44.38 28.78
N GLY A 378 -8.70 -44.21 27.54
CA GLY A 378 -9.19 -45.30 26.70
C GLY A 378 -8.13 -46.38 26.47
N LEU A 379 -6.90 -45.97 26.14
CA LEU A 379 -5.76 -46.88 26.00
C LEU A 379 -5.40 -47.57 27.32
N PHE A 380 -5.49 -46.87 28.45
CA PHE A 380 -5.30 -47.46 29.78
C PHE A 380 -6.33 -48.54 30.10
N VAL A 381 -7.61 -48.30 29.80
CA VAL A 381 -8.70 -49.27 30.00
C VAL A 381 -8.53 -50.49 29.08
N LEU A 382 -8.15 -50.28 27.82
CA LEU A 382 -7.86 -51.37 26.87
C LEU A 382 -6.69 -52.23 27.36
N ARG A 383 -5.61 -51.60 27.84
CA ARG A 383 -4.45 -52.29 28.41
C ARG A 383 -4.82 -53.08 29.68
N TYR A 384 -5.63 -52.49 30.58
CA TYR A 384 -6.10 -53.17 31.78
C TYR A 384 -6.96 -54.41 31.46
N LYS A 385 -7.85 -54.32 30.46
CA LYS A 385 -8.62 -55.48 30.01
C LYS A 385 -7.72 -56.56 29.39
N SER A 386 -6.72 -56.16 28.60
CA SER A 386 -5.80 -57.11 27.96
C SER A 386 -5.01 -57.95 28.97
N THR A 387 -4.57 -57.38 30.09
CA THR A 387 -3.80 -58.12 31.10
C THR A 387 -4.64 -59.08 31.94
N HIS A 388 -5.94 -58.80 32.12
CA HIS A 388 -6.83 -59.70 32.86
C HIS A 388 -7.37 -60.89 32.06
N VAL A 389 -7.42 -60.79 30.73
CA VAL A 389 -7.77 -61.93 29.88
C VAL A 389 -6.64 -62.97 29.86
N SER A 390 -5.37 -62.54 30.01
CA SER A 390 -4.22 -63.44 29.96
C SER A 390 -3.97 -64.28 31.23
N ASN A 391 -4.65 -63.97 32.35
CA ASN A 391 -4.51 -64.70 33.62
C ASN A 391 -5.60 -65.77 33.86
N LYS A 392 -6.41 -66.08 32.83
CA LYS A 392 -7.47 -67.10 32.89
C LYS A 392 -7.22 -68.34 32.03
N VAL A 393 -5.98 -68.57 31.59
CA VAL A 393 -5.57 -69.79 30.89
C VAL A 393 -4.65 -70.61 31.77
#